data_AF-A0A9D7SDJ4-F1
#
_entry.id   AF-A0A9D7SDJ4-F1
#
_cell.length_a   1.000
_cell.length_b   1.000
_cell.length_c   1.000
_cell.angle_alpha   90.00
_cell.angle_beta   90.00
_cell.angle_gamma   90.00
#
_symmetry.space_group_name_H-M   'P 1'
#
loop_
_entity.id
_entity.type
_entity.pdbx_description
1 polymer ?
#
loop_
_entity_poly.entity_id
_entity_poly.type
_entity_poly.pdbx_seq_one_letter_code
_entity_poly.pdbx_strand_id
1 'polypeptide(L)'
;MLIIPALVLSATAPAQASEFTALKEEIATARKALVNMALYRDKRSPEQQKLVKDTADRVSAHLARMKAPAGKPAEFKELKATWEAFKKTREEELVPAILAGEQAKSDKIGAGIQKTRLDRIYALIDAIEK
;
A
#
# COMPACT_ATOMS: atom_id res chain seq x y z
N MET A 1 -5.41 -40.38 -47.90
CA MET A 1 -4.73 -39.60 -46.85
C MET A 1 -5.46 -38.28 -46.70
N LEU A 2 -6.09 -38.02 -45.56
CA LEU A 2 -6.65 -36.71 -45.23
C LEU A 2 -6.06 -36.34 -43.86
N ILE A 3 -5.12 -35.40 -43.84
CA ILE A 3 -4.48 -34.90 -42.62
C ILE A 3 -5.25 -33.64 -42.23
N ILE A 4 -6.00 -33.70 -41.13
CA ILE A 4 -6.66 -32.55 -40.53
C ILE A 4 -5.63 -31.88 -39.60
N PRO A 5 -5.27 -30.61 -39.78
CA PRO A 5 -4.41 -29.93 -38.81
C PRO A 5 -5.23 -29.55 -37.58
N ALA A 6 -4.80 -30.04 -36.42
CA ALA A 6 -5.34 -29.66 -35.12
C ALA A 6 -4.98 -28.19 -34.84
N LEU A 7 -6.00 -27.33 -34.81
CA LEU A 7 -5.89 -25.94 -34.39
C LEU A 7 -5.68 -25.92 -32.86
N VAL A 8 -4.46 -25.63 -32.42
CA VAL A 8 -4.15 -25.40 -31.00
C VAL A 8 -4.72 -24.03 -30.62
N LEU A 9 -5.84 -24.03 -29.92
CA LEU A 9 -6.40 -22.83 -29.29
C LEU A 9 -5.53 -22.48 -28.07
N SER A 10 -4.57 -21.58 -28.25
CA SER A 10 -3.86 -20.96 -27.13
C SER A 10 -4.86 -20.13 -26.33
N ALA A 11 -5.31 -20.65 -25.20
CA ALA A 11 -6.11 -19.89 -24.25
C ALA A 11 -5.26 -18.75 -23.68
N THR A 12 -5.53 -17.52 -24.10
CA THR A 12 -5.03 -16.31 -23.44
C THR A 12 -5.65 -16.27 -22.05
N ALA A 13 -4.88 -16.61 -21.03
CA ALA A 13 -5.28 -16.44 -19.65
C ALA A 13 -5.65 -14.96 -19.39
N PRO A 14 -6.74 -14.67 -18.66
CA PRO A 14 -7.09 -13.31 -18.30
C PRO A 14 -5.95 -12.69 -17.50
N ALA A 15 -5.62 -11.44 -17.82
CA ALA A 15 -4.56 -10.67 -17.19
C ALA A 15 -4.64 -10.77 -15.65
N GLN A 16 -3.75 -11.55 -15.05
CA GLN A 16 -3.46 -11.42 -13.63
C GLN A 16 -2.97 -9.99 -13.43
N ALA A 17 -3.70 -9.20 -12.62
CA ALA A 17 -3.19 -7.92 -12.16
C ALA A 17 -1.76 -8.16 -11.61
N SER A 18 -0.81 -7.30 -11.97
CA SER A 18 0.55 -7.44 -11.44
C SER A 18 0.49 -7.47 -9.91
N GLU A 19 1.36 -8.23 -9.26
CA GLU A 19 1.46 -8.26 -7.79
C GLU A 19 1.57 -6.83 -7.20
N PHE A 20 2.20 -5.93 -7.96
CA PHE A 20 2.31 -4.50 -7.67
C PHE A 20 1.01 -3.68 -7.86
N THR A 21 0.11 -4.07 -8.77
CA THR A 21 -1.23 -3.47 -8.90
C THR A 21 -2.05 -3.76 -7.64
N ALA A 22 -2.08 -5.01 -7.21
CA ALA A 22 -2.76 -5.39 -5.96
C ALA A 22 -2.14 -4.69 -4.74
N LEU A 23 -0.81 -4.57 -4.69
CA LEU A 23 -0.11 -3.81 -3.64
C LEU A 23 -0.54 -2.34 -3.61
N LYS A 24 -0.64 -1.67 -4.78
CA LYS A 24 -1.11 -0.28 -4.88
C LYS A 24 -2.53 -0.11 -4.32
N GLU A 25 -3.43 -1.03 -4.61
CA GLU A 25 -4.81 -1.02 -4.11
C GLU A 25 -4.86 -1.20 -2.58
N GLU A 26 -4.05 -2.09 -2.02
CA GLU A 26 -3.96 -2.27 -0.57
C GLU A 26 -3.40 -1.02 0.14
N ILE A 27 -2.38 -0.39 -0.43
CA ILE A 27 -1.81 0.88 0.06
C ILE A 27 -2.88 1.99 0.02
N ALA A 28 -3.60 2.12 -1.08
CA ALA A 28 -4.69 3.10 -1.23
C ALA A 28 -5.79 2.86 -0.17
N THR A 29 -6.12 1.60 0.09
CA THR A 29 -7.08 1.21 1.12
C THR A 29 -6.59 1.60 2.53
N ALA A 30 -5.32 1.35 2.84
CA ALA A 30 -4.72 1.73 4.11
C ALA A 30 -4.73 3.26 4.30
N ARG A 31 -4.39 4.02 3.25
CA ARG A 31 -4.45 5.49 3.27
C ARG A 31 -5.87 6.00 3.47
N LYS A 32 -6.86 5.42 2.78
CA LYS A 32 -8.27 5.80 2.91
C LYS A 32 -8.78 5.59 4.33
N ALA A 33 -8.47 4.45 4.94
CA ALA A 33 -8.85 4.18 6.34
C ALA A 33 -8.27 5.23 7.30
N LEU A 34 -6.99 5.59 7.12
CA LEU A 34 -6.31 6.59 7.95
C LEU A 34 -6.86 8.00 7.74
N VAL A 35 -7.10 8.41 6.49
CA VAL A 35 -7.67 9.72 6.16
C VAL A 35 -9.08 9.87 6.71
N ASN A 36 -9.91 8.84 6.62
CA ASN A 36 -11.24 8.85 7.23
C ASN A 36 -11.17 9.10 8.74
N MET A 37 -10.22 8.46 9.44
CA MET A 37 -10.02 8.65 10.88
C MET A 37 -9.57 10.08 11.22
N ALA A 38 -8.73 10.68 10.36
CA ALA A 38 -8.23 12.04 10.54
C ALA A 38 -9.34 13.09 10.32
N LEU A 39 -10.11 12.97 9.23
CA LEU A 39 -11.10 13.96 8.82
C LEU A 39 -12.40 13.90 9.62
N TYR A 40 -12.84 12.71 10.01
CA TYR A 40 -14.17 12.51 10.60
C TYR A 40 -14.05 12.11 12.07
N ARG A 41 -14.47 13.00 12.97
CA ARG A 41 -14.40 12.77 14.42
C ARG A 41 -15.20 11.53 14.88
N ASP A 42 -16.33 11.25 14.22
CA ASP A 42 -17.16 10.06 14.45
C ASP A 42 -16.50 8.76 13.97
N LYS A 43 -15.43 8.85 13.16
CA LYS A 43 -14.64 7.72 12.66
C LYS A 43 -13.37 7.50 13.48
N ARG A 44 -13.45 7.60 14.81
CA ARG A 44 -12.30 7.34 15.71
C ARG A 44 -12.52 6.16 16.67
N SER A 45 -13.56 5.37 16.40
CA SER A 45 -13.92 4.20 17.20
C SER A 45 -12.83 3.12 17.18
N PRO A 46 -12.83 2.19 18.15
CA PRO A 46 -11.92 1.04 18.16
C PRO A 46 -11.98 0.23 16.86
N GLU A 47 -13.16 0.09 16.25
CA GLU A 47 -13.33 -0.62 14.98
C GLU A 47 -12.61 0.08 13.83
N GLN A 48 -12.67 1.42 13.76
CA GLN A 48 -11.94 2.17 12.74
C GLN A 48 -10.43 2.13 12.99
N GLN A 49 -9.98 2.21 14.24
CA GLN A 49 -8.56 2.05 14.59
C GLN A 49 -8.04 0.66 14.19
N LYS A 50 -8.85 -0.38 14.45
CA LYS A 50 -8.56 -1.75 13.98
C LYS A 50 -8.50 -1.81 12.47
N LEU A 51 -9.42 -1.17 11.74
CA LEU A 51 -9.39 -1.14 10.28
C LEU A 51 -8.11 -0.48 9.75
N VAL A 52 -7.69 0.64 10.35
CA VAL A 52 -6.43 1.33 10.01
C VAL A 52 -5.22 0.41 10.22
N LYS A 53 -5.20 -0.37 11.30
CA LYS A 53 -4.15 -1.35 11.56
C LYS A 53 -4.20 -2.53 10.58
N ASP A 54 -5.35 -3.18 10.45
CA ASP A 54 -5.52 -4.38 9.65
C ASP A 54 -5.20 -4.13 8.16
N THR A 55 -5.61 -2.97 7.63
CA THR A 55 -5.31 -2.57 6.24
C THR A 55 -3.82 -2.40 6.00
N ALA A 56 -3.09 -1.84 6.95
CA ALA A 56 -1.65 -1.70 6.86
C ALA A 56 -0.90 -3.03 7.07
N ASP A 57 -1.36 -3.86 8.01
CA ASP A 57 -0.77 -5.17 8.25
C ASP A 57 -0.88 -6.05 6.99
N ARG A 58 -1.96 -5.90 6.19
CA ARG A 58 -2.08 -6.56 4.88
C ARG A 58 -0.98 -6.13 3.90
N VAL A 59 -0.70 -4.83 3.77
CA VAL A 59 0.41 -4.34 2.91
C VAL A 59 1.75 -4.90 3.39
N SER A 60 2.02 -4.89 4.71
CA SER A 60 3.23 -5.49 5.27
C SER A 60 3.33 -6.99 4.95
N ALA A 61 2.24 -7.73 5.07
CA ALA A 61 2.19 -9.15 4.75
C ALA A 61 2.41 -9.42 3.25
N HIS A 62 1.88 -8.56 2.38
CA HIS A 62 2.09 -8.64 0.93
C HIS A 62 3.57 -8.40 0.59
N LEU A 63 4.16 -7.30 1.04
CA LEU A 63 5.58 -6.97 0.85
C LEU A 63 6.56 -8.02 1.43
N ALA A 64 6.12 -8.77 2.44
CA ALA A 64 6.90 -9.86 3.02
C ALA A 64 6.96 -11.10 2.11
N ARG A 65 5.91 -11.35 1.31
CA ARG A 65 5.82 -12.48 0.37
C ARG A 65 6.47 -12.19 -0.97
N MET A 66 6.51 -10.91 -1.36
CA MET A 66 7.13 -10.44 -2.59
C MET A 66 8.64 -10.69 -2.62
N LYS A 67 9.14 -11.10 -3.79
CA LYS A 67 10.57 -11.11 -4.09
C LYS A 67 10.95 -9.82 -4.80
N ALA A 68 12.21 -9.39 -4.61
CA ALA A 68 12.76 -8.28 -5.38
C ALA A 68 12.73 -8.62 -6.88
N PRO A 69 12.18 -7.74 -7.74
CA PRO A 69 12.24 -7.96 -9.18
C PRO A 69 13.67 -7.92 -9.70
N ALA A 70 13.92 -8.68 -10.77
CA ALA A 70 15.25 -8.76 -11.40
C ALA A 70 15.71 -7.35 -11.82
N GLY A 71 16.94 -6.99 -11.46
CA GLY A 71 17.49 -5.66 -11.77
C GLY A 71 16.98 -4.50 -10.90
N LYS A 72 16.06 -4.74 -9.95
CA LYS A 72 15.50 -3.70 -9.05
C LYS A 72 15.61 -4.01 -7.53
N PRO A 73 16.67 -4.68 -7.03
CA PRO A 73 16.75 -5.03 -5.61
C PRO A 73 16.89 -3.82 -4.69
N ALA A 74 17.48 -2.73 -5.17
CA ALA A 74 17.67 -1.51 -4.39
C ALA A 74 16.33 -0.77 -4.19
N GLU A 75 15.56 -0.60 -5.25
CA GLU A 75 14.24 0.02 -5.25
C GLU A 75 13.25 -0.79 -4.41
N PHE A 76 13.28 -2.12 -4.54
CA PHE A 76 12.43 -2.98 -3.71
C PHE A 76 12.80 -2.91 -2.22
N LYS A 77 14.10 -2.85 -1.89
CA LYS A 77 14.56 -2.63 -0.51
C LYS A 77 14.11 -1.27 0.02
N GLU A 78 14.23 -0.22 -0.78
CA GLU A 78 13.78 1.12 -0.41
C GLU A 78 12.26 1.19 -0.24
N LEU A 79 11.49 0.48 -1.07
CA LEU A 79 10.03 0.36 -0.96
C LEU A 79 9.65 -0.20 0.41
N LYS A 80 10.27 -1.32 0.81
CA LYS A 80 10.03 -1.94 2.12
C LYS A 80 10.42 -1.03 3.27
N ALA A 81 11.58 -0.36 3.19
CA ALA A 81 12.03 0.58 4.20
C ALA A 81 11.10 1.80 4.34
N THR A 82 10.65 2.35 3.22
CA THR A 82 9.73 3.51 3.20
C THR A 82 8.36 3.12 3.75
N TRP A 83 7.86 1.92 3.44
CA TRP A 83 6.64 1.39 4.03
C TRP A 83 6.74 1.21 5.55
N GLU A 84 7.83 0.63 6.06
CA GLU A 84 8.04 0.49 7.50
C GLU A 84 8.11 1.86 8.20
N ALA A 85 8.74 2.84 7.57
CA ALA A 85 8.76 4.21 8.06
C ALA A 85 7.34 4.83 8.07
N PHE A 86 6.56 4.65 7.00
CA PHE A 86 5.16 5.08 6.93
C PHE A 86 4.32 4.46 8.06
N LYS A 87 4.47 3.16 8.29
CA LYS A 87 3.81 2.41 9.36
C LYS A 87 4.17 2.95 10.74
N LYS A 88 5.47 3.14 11.00
CA LYS A 88 5.97 3.66 12.28
C LYS A 88 5.40 5.04 12.61
N THR A 89 5.49 6.00 11.69
CA THR A 89 4.92 7.34 11.90
C THR A 89 3.39 7.30 12.07
N ARG A 90 2.70 6.33 11.46
CA ARG A 90 1.25 6.17 11.67
C ARG A 90 0.96 5.78 13.10
N GLU A 91 1.64 4.74 13.57
CA GLU A 91 1.37 4.10 14.86
C GLU A 91 1.85 4.94 16.04
N GLU A 92 3.02 5.56 15.93
CA GLU A 92 3.66 6.27 17.04
C GLU A 92 3.27 7.75 17.12
N GLU A 93 2.88 8.36 16.01
CA GLU A 93 2.72 9.82 15.95
C GLU A 93 1.31 10.23 15.49
N LEU A 94 0.89 9.78 14.30
CA LEU A 94 -0.34 10.29 13.67
C LEU A 94 -1.61 9.78 14.35
N VAL A 95 -1.74 8.47 14.56
CA VAL A 95 -2.92 7.88 15.22
C VAL A 95 -3.09 8.47 16.63
N PRO A 96 -2.04 8.54 17.49
CA PRO A 96 -2.13 9.22 18.78
C PRO A 96 -2.57 10.68 18.67
N ALA A 97 -2.02 11.47 17.74
CA ALA A 97 -2.41 12.87 17.55
C ALA A 97 -3.89 13.02 17.14
N ILE A 98 -4.40 12.12 16.29
CA ILE A 98 -5.82 12.10 15.89
C ILE A 98 -6.71 11.81 17.11
N LEU A 99 -6.35 10.80 17.91
CA LEU A 99 -7.15 10.39 19.08
C LEU A 99 -7.12 11.45 20.19
N ALA A 100 -5.99 12.15 20.36
CA ALA A 100 -5.85 13.27 21.28
C ALA A 100 -6.56 14.55 20.80
N GLY A 101 -7.08 14.58 19.58
CA GLY A 101 -7.74 15.78 19.01
C GLY A 101 -6.75 16.89 18.63
N GLU A 102 -5.45 16.60 18.54
CA GLU A 102 -4.39 17.54 18.18
C GLU A 102 -4.39 17.83 16.67
N GLN A 103 -5.43 18.51 16.17
CA GLN A 103 -5.70 18.64 14.72
C GLN A 103 -4.51 19.22 13.94
N ALA A 104 -3.91 20.33 14.40
CA ALA A 104 -2.78 20.96 13.71
C ALA A 104 -1.55 20.02 13.58
N LYS A 105 -1.30 19.21 14.61
CA LYS A 105 -0.22 18.22 14.59
C LYS A 105 -0.57 17.04 13.68
N SER A 106 -1.81 16.56 13.76
CA SER A 106 -2.32 15.51 12.89
C SER A 106 -2.23 15.92 11.41
N ASP A 107 -2.62 17.15 11.06
CA ASP A 107 -2.54 17.66 9.70
C ASP A 107 -1.10 17.78 9.22
N LYS A 108 -0.20 18.32 10.06
CA LYS A 108 1.23 18.42 9.75
C LYS A 108 1.85 17.04 9.45
N ILE A 109 1.54 16.03 10.27
CA ILE A 109 2.08 14.68 10.07
C ILE A 109 1.41 14.01 8.86
N GLY A 110 0.08 14.10 8.76
CA GLY A 110 -0.75 13.41 7.77
C GLY A 110 -0.62 13.94 6.35
N ALA A 111 -0.55 15.27 6.18
CA ALA A 111 -0.41 15.95 4.89
C ALA A 111 1.05 16.23 4.52
N GLY A 112 1.95 16.29 5.50
CA GLY A 112 3.40 16.42 5.28
C GLY A 112 4.08 15.06 5.21
N ILE A 113 4.51 14.55 6.36
CA ILE A 113 5.42 13.39 6.47
C ILE A 113 4.81 12.13 5.83
N GLN A 114 3.58 11.79 6.19
CA GLN A 114 2.88 10.60 5.70
C GLN A 114 2.61 10.68 4.19
N LYS A 115 2.22 11.86 3.68
CA LYS A 115 2.00 12.06 2.25
C LYS A 115 3.31 11.91 1.47
N THR A 116 4.40 12.54 1.90
CA THR A 116 5.71 12.42 1.23
C THR A 116 6.18 10.97 1.16
N ARG A 117 5.99 10.18 2.24
CA ARG A 117 6.32 8.76 2.25
C ARG A 117 5.43 7.96 1.30
N LEU A 118 4.14 8.24 1.27
CA LEU A 118 3.20 7.61 0.34
C LEU A 118 3.54 7.89 -1.13
N ASP A 119 3.86 9.15 -1.45
CA ASP A 119 4.28 9.55 -2.81
C ASP A 119 5.56 8.81 -3.20
N ARG A 120 6.52 8.66 -2.28
CA ARG A 120 7.75 7.89 -2.51
C ARG A 120 7.47 6.40 -2.73
N ILE A 121 6.55 5.81 -1.97
CA ILE A 121 6.11 4.41 -2.14
C ILE A 121 5.56 4.19 -3.55
N TYR A 122 4.65 5.05 -4.02
CA TYR A 122 4.11 4.91 -5.38
C TYR A 122 5.18 5.10 -6.46
N ALA A 123 6.06 6.11 -6.30
CA ALA A 123 7.16 6.32 -7.23
C ALA A 123 8.11 5.12 -7.31
N LEU A 124 8.37 4.43 -6.20
CA LEU A 124 9.18 3.21 -6.17
C LEU A 124 8.48 2.05 -6.86
N ILE A 125 7.17 1.86 -6.62
CA ILE A 125 6.40 0.83 -7.34
C ILE A 125 6.44 1.10 -8.85
N ASP A 126 6.21 2.33 -9.29
CA ASP A 126 6.28 2.70 -10.70
C ASP A 126 7.68 2.50 -11.30
N ALA A 127 8.75 2.73 -10.52
CA ALA A 127 10.12 2.50 -10.97
C ALA A 127 10.48 1.01 -11.06
N ILE A 128 9.83 0.17 -10.25
CA ILE A 128 10.01 -1.28 -10.25
C ILE A 128 9.26 -1.93 -11.43
N GLU A 129 8.08 -1.40 -11.80
CA GLU A 129 7.27 -1.90 -12.92
C GLU A 129 7.77 -1.44 -14.30
N LYS A 130 8.77 -0.54 -14.36
CA LYS A 130 9.45 -0.07 -15.58
C LYS A 130 10.70 -0.87 -15.90
#